data_AF-A0A2T1DBS9-F1
#
_entry.id   AF-A0A2T1DBS9-F1
#
_cell.length_a   1.000
_cell.length_b   1.000
_cell.length_c   1.000
_cell.angle_alpha   90.00
_cell.angle_beta   90.00
_cell.angle_gamma   90.00
#
_symmetry.space_group_name_H-M   'P 1'
#
loop_
_entity.id
_entity.type
_entity.pdbx_description
1 polymer ?
#
loop_
_entity_poly.entity_id
_entity_poly.type
_entity_poly.pdbx_seq_one_letter_code
_entity_poly.pdbx_strand_id
1 'polypeptide(L)'
;MTRTQQTLLKSPRQMAVLALTGLMLMTSTGVSNQSAMASHVSKQSSNLVAAESSVQLPRSVEQAVRQDLSQRLNIPPQDITPQDITIVSFTPQTWSDGCLGLGGAAESCLQAQVEGWRVEASANQQTWIYRTDKTANVIRLEPQSTARLPPIVSQRLLRQVAKDVRVPVARLRIAEVKSAIWDGCLGIFTPGRGCTKIALQGWQVIVAGNKRSWVYHLDQDGNRMAQNPTASGSRGGLVPAFILEENKPPIEPSVIFRSIVSGDFTGKVTQITLTTDGAITQSIMAPNIRSRPVVIKRLSQQQIEQFQQVLQAQRFLNLNGLNYLTEAVLADYPTTTLQSAGSLTQYVDLETTHLPKAMQQVIQAWTKLDTSKN
;
A
#
# COMPACT_ATOMS: atom_id res chain seq x y z
N MET A 1 -0.01 -55.98 -32.74
CA MET A 1 -0.93 -55.80 -33.89
C MET A 1 -1.81 -54.62 -33.50
N THR A 2 -1.86 -53.45 -34.12
CA THR A 2 -1.57 -52.90 -35.47
C THR A 2 -1.54 -51.37 -35.25
N ARG A 3 -0.40 -50.68 -35.30
CA ARG A 3 0.14 -49.86 -36.40
C ARG A 3 -0.91 -49.22 -37.34
N THR A 4 -1.03 -47.89 -37.29
CA THR A 4 -1.13 -47.04 -38.49
C THR A 4 -0.45 -45.69 -38.25
N GLN A 5 0.53 -45.39 -39.11
CA GLN A 5 1.26 -44.13 -39.27
C GLN A 5 0.51 -43.22 -40.24
N GLN A 6 0.77 -41.90 -40.22
CA GLN A 6 1.13 -41.08 -41.41
C GLN A 6 1.36 -39.61 -40.97
N THR A 7 2.62 -39.15 -40.93
CA THR A 7 3.34 -38.31 -41.93
C THR A 7 2.95 -36.83 -41.92
N LEU A 8 3.79 -35.94 -41.38
CA LEU A 8 4.93 -35.24 -42.02
C LEU A 8 4.52 -34.29 -43.16
N LEU A 9 4.74 -32.99 -42.96
CA LEU A 9 5.28 -32.08 -43.98
C LEU A 9 6.02 -30.90 -43.32
N LYS A 10 7.33 -30.87 -43.55
CA LYS A 10 8.25 -29.76 -43.34
C LYS A 10 8.19 -28.81 -44.54
N SER A 11 8.65 -27.57 -44.33
CA SER A 11 9.71 -26.86 -45.09
C SER A 11 9.37 -25.37 -45.40
N PRO A 12 10.31 -24.55 -45.92
CA PRO A 12 10.94 -23.47 -45.15
C PRO A 12 11.04 -22.13 -45.93
N ARG A 13 11.95 -21.23 -45.51
CA ARG A 13 12.56 -20.11 -46.28
C ARG A 13 11.64 -18.88 -46.48
N GLN A 14 12.08 -17.63 -46.59
CA GLN A 14 13.39 -16.97 -46.62
C GLN A 14 13.19 -15.46 -46.41
N MET A 15 14.31 -14.77 -46.15
CA MET A 15 14.51 -13.33 -46.00
C MET A 15 14.04 -12.49 -47.20
N ALA A 16 13.61 -11.25 -46.98
CA ALA A 16 13.82 -10.15 -47.92
C ALA A 16 13.77 -8.77 -47.22
N VAL A 17 14.87 -8.03 -47.36
CA VAL A 17 15.06 -6.61 -47.03
C VAL A 17 14.59 -5.78 -48.23
N LEU A 18 13.94 -4.63 -48.01
CA LEU A 18 13.87 -3.56 -49.00
C LEU A 18 13.70 -2.19 -48.33
N ALA A 19 14.71 -1.35 -48.53
CA ALA A 19 14.66 0.09 -48.33
C ALA A 19 14.22 0.75 -49.64
N LEU A 20 13.37 1.79 -49.58
CA LEU A 20 13.25 2.76 -50.68
C LEU A 20 12.86 4.15 -50.15
N THR A 21 13.82 5.04 -50.31
CA THR A 21 13.71 6.50 -50.38
C THR A 21 12.88 6.93 -51.59
N GLY A 22 12.09 8.00 -51.44
CA GLY A 22 11.41 8.67 -52.56
C GLY A 22 11.11 10.14 -52.23
N LEU A 23 11.84 11.03 -52.89
CA LEU A 23 11.81 12.49 -52.82
C LEU A 23 11.31 13.03 -54.18
N MET A 24 10.37 13.99 -54.19
CA MET A 24 10.17 15.10 -55.18
C MET A 24 8.75 15.68 -54.95
N LEU A 25 8.52 16.94 -54.56
CA LEU A 25 8.76 18.28 -55.17
C LEU A 25 7.82 18.68 -56.32
N MET A 26 7.38 19.96 -56.21
CA MET A 26 6.81 20.89 -57.21
C MET A 26 5.26 20.87 -57.37
N THR A 27 4.51 21.98 -57.45
CA THR A 27 4.83 23.42 -57.66
C THR A 27 3.56 24.31 -57.51
N SER A 28 3.81 25.59 -57.16
CA SER A 28 3.15 26.89 -57.53
C SER A 28 1.62 27.02 -57.54
N THR A 29 1.02 28.12 -57.03
CA THR A 29 1.12 29.56 -57.40
C THR A 29 0.73 30.41 -56.16
N GLY A 30 1.03 31.70 -55.93
CA GLY A 30 1.69 32.80 -56.65
C GLY A 30 0.97 34.14 -56.37
N VAL A 31 1.64 35.10 -55.68
CA VAL A 31 1.50 36.60 -55.80
C VAL A 31 0.21 37.24 -55.23
N SER A 32 0.14 38.38 -54.52
CA SER A 32 1.04 39.35 -53.83
C SER A 32 0.14 40.36 -53.09
N ASN A 33 0.58 40.94 -51.95
CA ASN A 33 0.91 42.38 -51.87
C ASN A 33 1.36 42.80 -50.47
N GLN A 34 2.29 43.77 -50.49
CA GLN A 34 3.05 44.32 -49.37
C GLN A 34 2.37 45.55 -48.74
N SER A 35 2.58 45.67 -47.42
CA SER A 35 3.02 46.84 -46.63
C SER A 35 2.28 48.18 -46.69
N ALA A 36 1.81 48.62 -45.52
CA ALA A 36 2.00 49.99 -45.04
C ALA A 36 2.06 50.04 -43.51
N MET A 37 3.12 50.64 -42.96
CA MET A 37 3.21 51.07 -41.57
C MET A 37 2.58 52.46 -41.41
N ALA A 38 1.84 52.67 -40.32
CA ALA A 38 1.76 53.97 -39.66
C ALA A 38 1.42 53.77 -38.17
N SER A 39 2.33 54.21 -37.33
CA SER A 39 2.25 54.26 -35.87
C SER A 39 1.37 55.40 -35.38
N HIS A 40 0.54 55.16 -34.36
CA HIS A 40 0.03 56.20 -33.47
C HIS A 40 0.13 55.74 -32.00
N VAL A 41 0.72 56.60 -31.18
CA VAL A 41 0.99 56.46 -29.75
C VAL A 41 -0.26 56.77 -28.93
N SER A 42 -0.56 55.97 -27.89
CA SER A 42 -0.73 56.42 -26.49
C SER A 42 -1.78 55.61 -25.68
N LYS A 43 -1.28 55.04 -24.57
CA LYS A 43 -1.89 54.88 -23.23
C LYS A 43 -2.91 53.76 -22.94
N GLN A 44 -2.40 52.82 -22.14
CA GLN A 44 -2.92 52.43 -20.80
C GLN A 44 -4.27 51.70 -20.75
N SER A 45 -4.23 50.37 -20.60
CA SER A 45 -4.28 49.76 -19.26
C SER A 45 -4.27 48.25 -19.38
N SER A 46 -3.29 47.66 -18.70
CA SER A 46 -3.22 46.26 -18.33
C SER A 46 -4.48 45.82 -17.58
N ASN A 47 -5.15 44.79 -18.09
CA ASN A 47 -5.92 43.84 -17.31
C ASN A 47 -5.83 42.47 -17.99
N LEU A 48 -4.66 41.84 -17.87
CA LEU A 48 -4.58 40.38 -17.94
C LEU A 48 -5.06 39.86 -16.58
N VAL A 49 -6.38 39.81 -16.41
CA VAL A 49 -6.99 38.97 -15.38
C VAL A 49 -6.76 37.54 -15.84
N ALA A 50 -5.83 36.86 -15.17
CA ALA A 50 -5.72 35.42 -15.24
C ALA A 50 -7.08 34.83 -14.84
N ALA A 51 -7.76 34.21 -15.80
CA ALA A 51 -8.94 33.41 -15.52
C ALA A 51 -8.46 32.15 -14.79
N GLU A 52 -8.59 32.15 -13.46
CA GLU A 52 -8.65 30.92 -12.69
C GLU A 52 -9.87 30.15 -13.19
N SER A 53 -9.63 29.12 -14.00
CA SER A 53 -10.64 28.16 -14.38
C SER A 53 -11.10 27.45 -13.12
N SER A 54 -12.33 27.75 -12.67
CA SER A 54 -13.01 26.98 -11.63
C SER A 54 -13.24 25.57 -12.16
N VAL A 55 -12.30 24.67 -11.89
CA VAL A 55 -12.42 23.26 -12.26
C VAL A 55 -13.64 22.71 -11.52
N GLN A 56 -14.70 22.38 -12.26
CA GLN A 56 -15.95 21.84 -11.73
C GLN A 56 -16.00 20.33 -11.96
N LEU A 57 -16.44 19.57 -10.95
CA LEU A 57 -16.64 18.12 -11.08
C LEU A 57 -17.79 17.83 -12.06
N PRO A 58 -17.59 16.99 -13.09
CA PRO A 58 -18.67 16.61 -14.01
C PRO A 58 -19.80 15.89 -13.26
N ARG A 59 -21.05 16.22 -13.59
CA ARG A 59 -22.24 15.59 -12.97
C ARG A 59 -22.26 14.07 -13.10
N SER A 60 -21.71 13.52 -14.20
CA SER A 60 -21.61 12.07 -14.39
C SER A 60 -20.73 11.41 -13.33
N VAL A 61 -19.61 12.06 -12.98
CA VAL A 61 -18.67 11.59 -11.96
C VAL A 61 -19.31 11.66 -10.58
N GLU A 62 -19.95 12.79 -10.25
CA GLU A 62 -20.70 12.95 -8.99
C GLU A 62 -21.78 11.86 -8.82
N GLN A 63 -22.60 11.64 -9.85
CA GLN A 63 -23.68 10.64 -9.80
C GLN A 63 -23.12 9.22 -9.70
N ALA A 64 -22.07 8.88 -10.44
CA ALA A 64 -21.44 7.57 -10.38
C ALA A 64 -20.88 7.28 -8.98
N VAL A 65 -20.22 8.26 -8.34
CA VAL A 65 -19.69 8.13 -6.97
C VAL A 65 -20.82 7.91 -5.96
N ARG A 66 -21.89 8.71 -6.03
CA ARG A 66 -23.05 8.54 -5.14
C ARG A 66 -23.72 7.19 -5.32
N GLN A 67 -23.91 6.77 -6.57
CA GLN A 67 -24.56 5.50 -6.91
C GLN A 67 -23.73 4.32 -6.41
N ASP A 68 -22.44 4.26 -6.74
CA ASP A 68 -21.56 3.16 -6.31
C ASP A 68 -21.45 3.11 -4.78
N LEU A 69 -21.27 4.24 -4.09
CA LEU A 69 -21.20 4.28 -2.63
C LEU A 69 -22.51 3.81 -1.99
N SER A 70 -23.67 4.25 -2.49
CA SER A 70 -24.97 3.80 -1.98
C SER A 70 -25.15 2.27 -2.09
N GLN A 71 -24.68 1.67 -3.19
CA GLN A 71 -24.74 0.23 -3.41
C GLN A 71 -23.80 -0.54 -2.46
N ARG A 72 -22.58 -0.02 -2.23
CA ARG A 72 -21.57 -0.67 -1.37
C ARG A 72 -21.95 -0.70 0.10
N LEU A 73 -22.68 0.30 0.58
CA LEU A 73 -23.06 0.38 1.99
C LEU A 73 -24.06 -0.71 2.38
N ASN A 74 -24.69 -1.39 1.42
CA ASN A 74 -25.50 -2.60 1.57
C ASN A 74 -26.40 -2.60 2.83
N ILE A 75 -27.06 -1.47 3.08
CA ILE A 75 -28.11 -1.33 4.07
C ILE A 75 -29.42 -1.64 3.34
N PRO A 76 -30.40 -2.36 3.93
CA PRO A 76 -31.73 -2.46 3.33
C PRO A 76 -32.23 -1.07 2.89
N PRO A 77 -32.98 -0.96 1.78
CA PRO A 77 -33.27 0.29 1.03
C PRO A 77 -34.06 1.39 1.78
N GLN A 78 -34.07 1.37 3.11
CA GLN A 78 -34.80 2.27 3.99
C GLN A 78 -33.92 3.40 4.59
N ASP A 79 -32.58 3.28 4.60
CA ASP A 79 -31.74 4.15 5.46
C ASP A 79 -30.77 5.12 4.73
N ILE A 80 -30.30 4.83 3.51
CA ILE A 80 -29.39 5.73 2.75
C ILE A 80 -29.68 5.65 1.25
N THR A 81 -29.94 6.81 0.66
CA THR A 81 -30.11 7.02 -0.77
C THR A 81 -28.91 7.77 -1.36
N PRO A 82 -28.68 7.76 -2.70
CA PRO A 82 -27.64 8.57 -3.35
C PRO A 82 -27.69 10.07 -2.99
N GLN A 83 -28.85 10.56 -2.56
CA GLN A 83 -29.09 11.94 -2.14
C GLN A 83 -28.55 12.24 -0.73
N ASP A 84 -28.40 11.21 0.12
CA ASP A 84 -27.86 11.34 1.49
C ASP A 84 -26.31 11.37 1.52
N ILE A 85 -25.69 11.07 0.38
CA ILE A 85 -24.24 11.19 0.19
C ILE A 85 -23.90 12.65 -0.12
N THR A 86 -22.78 13.17 0.33
CA THR A 86 -22.33 14.54 0.05
C THR A 86 -20.93 14.50 -0.56
N ILE A 87 -20.72 15.15 -1.70
CA ILE A 87 -19.36 15.34 -2.23
C ILE A 87 -18.68 16.45 -1.42
N VAL A 88 -17.64 16.09 -0.69
CA VAL A 88 -16.90 16.98 0.23
C VAL A 88 -15.81 17.74 -0.50
N SER A 89 -15.05 17.05 -1.35
CA SER A 89 -13.95 17.63 -2.10
C SER A 89 -13.69 16.83 -3.37
N PHE A 90 -13.03 17.45 -4.35
CA PHE A 90 -12.57 16.75 -5.54
C PHE A 90 -11.34 17.45 -6.14
N THR A 91 -10.51 16.69 -6.85
CA THR A 91 -9.31 17.21 -7.52
C THR A 91 -9.08 16.44 -8.82
N PRO A 92 -8.80 17.11 -9.95
CA PRO A 92 -8.36 16.41 -11.16
C PRO A 92 -7.01 15.73 -10.90
N GLN A 93 -6.84 14.52 -11.41
CA GLN A 93 -5.64 13.70 -11.23
C GLN A 93 -5.31 12.92 -12.51
N THR A 94 -4.05 12.52 -12.66
CA THR A 94 -3.60 11.61 -13.72
C THR A 94 -3.07 10.34 -13.08
N TRP A 95 -3.67 9.21 -13.43
CA TRP A 95 -3.37 7.90 -12.89
C TRP A 95 -2.32 7.16 -13.71
N SER A 96 -1.65 6.20 -13.09
CA SER A 96 -0.57 5.40 -13.71
C SER A 96 -1.05 4.43 -14.79
N ASP A 97 -2.30 3.98 -14.70
CA ASP A 97 -2.87 2.90 -15.50
C ASP A 97 -4.41 2.97 -15.58
N GLY A 98 -5.01 2.11 -16.40
CA GLY A 98 -6.46 1.96 -16.57
C GLY A 98 -7.21 1.44 -15.34
N CYS A 99 -6.52 0.98 -14.30
CA CYS A 99 -7.11 0.65 -13.01
C CYS A 99 -7.00 1.81 -12.02
N LEU A 100 -6.64 3.01 -12.50
CA LEU A 100 -6.54 4.24 -11.73
C LEU A 100 -5.45 4.15 -10.63
N GLY A 101 -4.42 3.34 -10.88
CA GLY A 101 -3.35 3.05 -9.92
C GLY A 101 -3.80 2.20 -8.73
N LEU A 102 -4.93 1.49 -8.87
CA LEU A 102 -5.53 0.62 -7.84
C LEU A 102 -5.70 -0.83 -8.31
N GLY A 103 -5.00 -1.23 -9.38
CA GLY A 103 -5.08 -2.58 -9.95
C GLY A 103 -4.45 -3.64 -9.03
N GLY A 104 -5.11 -4.79 -8.90
CA GLY A 104 -4.57 -5.94 -8.17
C GLY A 104 -3.50 -6.71 -8.95
N ALA A 105 -2.71 -7.55 -8.26
CA ALA A 105 -1.62 -8.33 -8.89
C ALA A 105 -2.08 -9.32 -9.98
N ALA A 106 -3.36 -9.69 -9.99
CA ALA A 106 -3.96 -10.57 -10.99
C ALA A 106 -4.79 -9.79 -12.05
N GLU A 107 -4.87 -8.46 -11.94
CA GLU A 107 -5.65 -7.62 -12.83
C GLU A 107 -4.77 -7.04 -13.94
N SER A 108 -5.12 -7.34 -15.18
CA SER A 108 -4.43 -6.78 -16.35
C SER A 108 -4.96 -5.37 -16.64
N CYS A 109 -4.31 -4.37 -16.05
CA CYS A 109 -4.64 -2.97 -16.26
C CYS A 109 -4.02 -2.44 -17.55
N LEU A 110 -4.76 -1.62 -18.30
CA LEU A 110 -4.22 -0.90 -19.46
C LEU A 110 -3.03 -0.04 -19.01
N GLN A 111 -1.86 -0.24 -19.63
CA GLN A 111 -0.63 0.46 -19.30
C GLN A 111 -0.57 1.83 -20.00
N ALA A 112 -1.42 2.76 -19.57
CA ALA A 112 -1.49 4.11 -20.08
C ALA A 112 -1.89 5.09 -18.98
N GLN A 113 -1.36 6.32 -19.03
CA GLN A 113 -1.79 7.37 -18.12
C GLN A 113 -3.26 7.70 -18.36
N VAL A 114 -4.05 7.73 -17.29
CA VAL A 114 -5.49 8.02 -17.36
C VAL A 114 -5.79 9.26 -16.56
N GLU A 115 -6.22 10.32 -17.25
CA GLU A 115 -6.75 11.51 -16.59
C GLU A 115 -8.12 11.22 -15.97
N GLY A 116 -8.40 11.84 -14.83
CA GLY A 116 -9.65 11.65 -14.12
C GLY A 116 -9.74 12.45 -12.83
N TRP A 117 -10.47 11.93 -11.85
CA TRP A 117 -10.85 12.66 -10.65
C TRP A 117 -10.59 11.84 -9.39
N ARG A 118 -9.99 12.49 -8.39
CA ARG A 118 -10.04 12.03 -7.00
C ARG A 118 -11.19 12.73 -6.31
N VAL A 119 -12.17 11.99 -5.82
CA VAL A 119 -13.43 12.53 -5.27
C VAL A 119 -13.62 12.03 -3.85
N GLU A 120 -13.77 12.94 -2.90
CA GLU A 120 -14.11 12.62 -1.51
C GLU A 120 -15.63 12.75 -1.32
N ALA A 121 -16.29 11.66 -0.97
CA ALA A 121 -17.70 11.59 -0.65
C ALA A 121 -17.89 11.31 0.85
N SER A 122 -18.96 11.84 1.43
CA SER A 122 -19.34 11.66 2.83
C SER A 122 -20.76 11.15 2.95
N ALA A 123 -20.98 10.26 3.91
CA ALA A 123 -22.25 9.62 4.26
C ALA A 123 -22.14 9.17 5.72
N ASN A 124 -23.16 9.42 6.54
CA ASN A 124 -23.14 9.09 7.97
C ASN A 124 -21.87 9.53 8.72
N GLN A 125 -21.36 10.73 8.42
CA GLN A 125 -20.15 11.31 9.05
C GLN A 125 -18.83 10.55 8.79
N GLN A 126 -18.84 9.58 7.86
CA GLN A 126 -17.63 8.92 7.36
C GLN A 126 -17.33 9.44 5.95
N THR A 127 -16.05 9.42 5.55
CA THR A 127 -15.61 9.81 4.22
C THR A 127 -15.05 8.61 3.43
N TRP A 128 -15.26 8.63 2.12
CA TRP A 128 -14.79 7.66 1.16
C TRP A 128 -14.15 8.42 0.01
N ILE A 129 -12.97 7.97 -0.41
CA ILE A 129 -12.28 8.59 -1.53
C ILE A 129 -12.39 7.66 -2.72
N TYR A 130 -12.81 8.22 -3.83
CA TYR A 130 -12.93 7.55 -5.10
C TYR A 130 -11.89 8.07 -6.07
N ARG A 131 -11.40 7.17 -6.92
CA ARG A 131 -10.68 7.51 -8.15
C ARG A 131 -11.59 7.17 -9.32
N THR A 132 -11.70 8.08 -10.27
CA THR A 132 -12.44 7.85 -11.52
C THR A 132 -11.57 8.24 -12.71
N ASP A 133 -11.90 7.74 -13.90
CA ASP A 133 -11.49 8.42 -15.14
C ASP A 133 -12.29 9.72 -15.35
N LYS A 134 -12.03 10.46 -16.43
CA LYS A 134 -12.70 11.73 -16.74
C LYS A 134 -14.24 11.67 -16.72
N THR A 135 -14.81 10.53 -17.07
CA THR A 135 -16.26 10.37 -17.29
C THR A 135 -16.92 9.43 -16.28
N ALA A 136 -16.14 8.83 -15.38
CA ALA A 136 -16.50 7.76 -14.47
C ALA A 136 -16.98 6.47 -15.15
N ASN A 137 -16.38 6.10 -16.29
CA ASN A 137 -16.58 4.75 -16.86
C ASN A 137 -15.87 3.70 -16.00
N VAL A 138 -14.69 4.05 -15.48
CA VAL A 138 -14.01 3.33 -14.42
C VAL A 138 -14.09 4.14 -13.14
N ILE A 139 -14.58 3.53 -12.07
CA ILE A 139 -14.65 4.08 -10.71
C ILE A 139 -14.11 3.05 -9.72
N ARG A 140 -13.24 3.49 -8.82
CA ARG A 140 -12.62 2.64 -7.80
C ARG A 140 -12.60 3.37 -6.47
N LEU A 141 -12.95 2.66 -5.40
CA LEU A 141 -12.78 3.16 -4.04
C LEU A 141 -11.28 3.08 -3.68
N GLU A 142 -10.69 4.21 -3.32
CA GLU A 142 -9.34 4.30 -2.81
C GLU A 142 -9.29 3.71 -1.39
N PRO A 143 -8.44 2.69 -1.13
CA PRO A 143 -8.27 2.15 0.21
C PRO A 143 -7.86 3.25 1.20
N GLN A 144 -8.74 3.59 2.14
CA GLN A 144 -8.46 4.61 3.14
C GLN A 144 -7.69 4.00 4.32
N SER A 145 -6.55 4.58 4.69
CA SER A 145 -5.90 4.38 6.00
C SER A 145 -6.48 5.32 7.08
N THR A 146 -7.45 6.17 6.74
CA THR A 146 -8.02 7.23 7.58
C THR A 146 -9.42 6.91 8.08
N ALA A 147 -9.73 5.64 8.31
CA ALA A 147 -10.99 5.26 8.93
C ALA A 147 -11.16 6.06 10.26
N ARG A 148 -12.36 6.56 10.54
CA ARG A 148 -12.63 7.21 11.83
C ARG A 148 -13.54 6.29 12.62
N LEU A 149 -13.13 5.97 13.84
CA LEU A 149 -13.99 5.23 14.74
C LEU A 149 -15.22 6.07 15.11
N PRO A 150 -16.42 5.47 15.20
CA PRO A 150 -17.57 6.16 15.78
C PRO A 150 -17.22 6.74 17.17
N PRO A 151 -17.72 7.92 17.56
CA PRO A 151 -17.33 8.57 18.82
C PRO A 151 -17.49 7.68 20.05
N ILE A 152 -18.56 6.88 20.10
CA ILE A 152 -18.80 5.95 21.22
C ILE A 152 -17.74 4.84 21.29
N VAL A 153 -17.30 4.32 20.13
CA VAL A 153 -16.25 3.30 20.03
C VAL A 153 -14.92 3.89 20.47
N SER A 154 -14.60 5.12 20.02
CA SER A 154 -13.40 5.86 20.44
C SER A 154 -13.34 6.05 21.97
N GLN A 155 -14.45 6.47 22.59
CA GLN A 155 -14.53 6.67 24.03
C GLN A 155 -14.41 5.36 24.83
N ARG A 156 -15.03 4.28 24.35
CA ARG A 156 -14.87 2.95 24.96
C ARG A 156 -13.42 2.48 24.87
N LEU A 157 -12.80 2.60 23.70
CA LEU A 157 -11.42 2.20 23.47
C LEU A 157 -10.45 2.98 24.36
N LEU A 158 -10.54 4.31 24.39
CA LEU A 158 -9.61 5.12 25.17
C LEU A 158 -9.75 4.87 26.69
N ARG A 159 -10.96 4.62 27.19
CA ARG A 159 -11.17 4.19 28.59
C ARG A 159 -10.58 2.81 28.87
N GLN A 160 -10.75 1.86 27.96
CA GLN A 160 -10.17 0.53 28.07
C GLN A 160 -8.64 0.60 28.07
N VAL A 161 -8.03 1.31 27.12
CA VAL A 161 -6.58 1.50 27.03
C VAL A 161 -6.06 2.18 28.30
N ALA A 162 -6.73 3.23 28.79
CA ALA A 162 -6.34 3.93 30.01
C ALA A 162 -6.27 3.00 31.22
N LYS A 163 -7.23 2.07 31.34
CA LYS A 163 -7.23 1.03 32.37
C LYS A 163 -6.10 0.03 32.19
N ASP A 164 -5.93 -0.50 30.98
CA ASP A 164 -4.96 -1.55 30.67
C ASP A 164 -3.51 -1.09 30.87
N VAL A 165 -3.21 0.16 30.50
CA VAL A 165 -1.83 0.69 30.49
C VAL A 165 -1.57 1.69 31.62
N ARG A 166 -2.56 1.96 32.48
CA ARG A 166 -2.52 2.89 33.62
C ARG A 166 -2.07 4.30 33.21
N VAL A 167 -2.62 4.81 32.11
CA VAL A 167 -2.38 6.16 31.61
C VAL A 167 -3.71 6.91 31.55
N PRO A 168 -3.81 8.14 32.09
CA PRO A 168 -5.06 8.90 32.02
C PRO A 168 -5.53 9.09 30.57
N VAL A 169 -6.84 8.99 30.33
CA VAL A 169 -7.45 9.17 28.99
C VAL A 169 -6.97 10.47 28.33
N ALA A 170 -6.83 11.56 29.09
CA ALA A 170 -6.35 12.85 28.60
C ALA A 170 -4.91 12.84 28.02
N ARG A 171 -4.14 11.77 28.25
CA ARG A 171 -2.78 11.57 27.70
C ARG A 171 -2.74 10.53 26.59
N LEU A 172 -3.90 10.04 26.15
CA LEU A 172 -4.03 9.07 25.08
C LEU A 172 -4.69 9.73 23.87
N ARG A 173 -4.23 9.37 22.67
CA ARG A 173 -4.87 9.72 21.41
C ARG A 173 -4.93 8.51 20.50
N ILE A 174 -5.99 8.40 19.71
CA ILE A 174 -6.02 7.49 18.57
C ILE A 174 -5.10 8.09 17.51
N ALA A 175 -4.13 7.31 17.05
CA ALA A 175 -3.15 7.72 16.06
C ALA A 175 -3.55 7.26 14.65
N GLU A 176 -3.99 6.01 14.52
CA GLU A 176 -4.31 5.37 13.25
C GLU A 176 -5.48 4.42 13.44
N VAL A 177 -6.28 4.22 12.39
CA VAL A 177 -7.42 3.29 12.39
C VAL A 177 -7.52 2.63 11.01
N LYS A 178 -7.70 1.32 10.98
CA LYS A 178 -7.94 0.54 9.77
C LYS A 178 -9.14 -0.37 10.00
N SER A 179 -10.04 -0.47 9.03
CA SER A 179 -11.11 -1.47 9.06
C SER A 179 -10.50 -2.88 8.92
N ALA A 180 -11.08 -3.86 9.59
CA ALA A 180 -10.56 -5.22 9.61
C ALA A 180 -11.67 -6.25 9.71
N ILE A 181 -11.35 -7.48 9.29
CA ILE A 181 -12.18 -8.65 9.45
C ILE A 181 -11.40 -9.67 10.27
N TRP A 182 -12.01 -10.17 11.32
CA TRP A 182 -11.36 -11.02 12.30
C TRP A 182 -11.95 -12.41 12.41
N ASP A 183 -11.10 -13.35 12.80
CA ASP A 183 -11.51 -14.65 13.32
C ASP A 183 -12.05 -14.55 14.77
N GLY A 184 -12.36 -15.69 15.39
CA GLY A 184 -12.87 -15.72 16.76
C GLY A 184 -11.93 -15.16 17.83
N CYS A 185 -10.64 -14.99 17.50
CA CYS A 185 -9.60 -14.45 18.38
C CYS A 185 -9.31 -12.97 18.11
N LEU A 186 -10.16 -12.28 17.35
CA LEU A 186 -9.94 -10.89 16.93
C LEU A 186 -8.62 -10.73 16.16
N GLY A 187 -8.17 -11.76 15.43
CA GLY A 187 -6.91 -11.73 14.69
C GLY A 187 -5.64 -11.76 15.56
N ILE A 188 -5.75 -12.05 16.86
CA ILE A 188 -4.59 -12.21 17.75
C ILE A 188 -4.10 -13.66 17.71
N PHE A 189 -2.99 -13.89 17.02
CA PHE A 189 -2.32 -15.17 16.99
C PHE A 189 -1.67 -15.50 18.34
N THR A 190 -1.92 -16.73 18.81
CA THR A 190 -1.22 -17.35 19.93
C THR A 190 -0.85 -18.78 19.54
N PRO A 191 0.42 -19.20 19.69
CA PRO A 191 0.84 -20.56 19.34
C PRO A 191 -0.03 -21.62 20.02
N GLY A 192 -0.46 -22.63 19.25
CA GLY A 192 -1.30 -23.73 19.73
C GLY A 192 -2.76 -23.38 20.02
N ARG A 193 -3.18 -22.11 19.92
CA ARG A 193 -4.56 -21.70 20.13
C ARG A 193 -5.36 -21.79 18.83
N GLY A 194 -6.42 -22.60 18.85
CA GLY A 194 -7.43 -22.60 17.78
C GLY A 194 -8.34 -21.38 17.88
N CYS A 195 -8.65 -20.77 16.74
CA CYS A 195 -9.60 -19.67 16.60
C CYS A 195 -10.72 -20.09 15.65
N THR A 196 -11.95 -19.72 15.94
CA THR A 196 -13.08 -20.05 15.07
C THR A 196 -12.94 -19.30 13.73
N LYS A 197 -13.17 -19.99 12.62
CA LYS A 197 -13.15 -19.41 11.27
C LYS A 197 -14.46 -18.63 11.03
N ILE A 198 -14.52 -17.42 11.56
CA ILE A 198 -15.62 -16.45 11.39
C ILE A 198 -15.07 -15.17 10.76
N ALA A 199 -15.94 -14.35 10.18
CA ALA A 199 -15.62 -13.05 9.60
C ALA A 199 -16.28 -11.92 10.42
N LEU A 200 -15.70 -11.61 11.59
CA LEU A 200 -16.17 -10.53 12.46
C LEU A 200 -15.67 -9.19 11.91
N GLN A 201 -16.59 -8.32 11.48
CA GLN A 201 -16.23 -6.95 11.10
C GLN A 201 -15.75 -6.16 12.32
N GLY A 202 -14.76 -5.31 12.12
CA GLY A 202 -14.16 -4.56 13.21
C GLY A 202 -13.05 -3.61 12.79
N TRP A 203 -12.20 -3.29 13.76
CA TRP A 203 -11.20 -2.23 13.63
C TRP A 203 -9.85 -2.68 14.16
N GLN A 204 -8.78 -2.32 13.48
CA GLN A 204 -7.42 -2.30 14.02
C GLN A 204 -7.06 -0.85 14.33
N VAL A 205 -6.65 -0.55 15.56
CA VAL A 205 -6.48 0.82 16.05
C VAL A 205 -5.15 0.96 16.77
N ILE A 206 -4.42 2.03 16.44
CA ILE A 206 -3.18 2.40 17.11
C ILE A 206 -3.47 3.56 18.05
N VAL A 207 -3.15 3.40 19.33
CA VAL A 207 -3.29 4.42 20.36
C VAL A 207 -1.91 4.84 20.81
N ALA A 208 -1.66 6.14 20.89
CA ALA A 208 -0.38 6.71 21.34
C ALA A 208 -0.56 7.54 22.62
N GLY A 209 0.45 7.53 23.48
CA GLY A 209 0.48 8.31 24.71
C GLY A 209 1.73 8.07 25.56
N ASN A 210 2.18 9.09 26.29
CA ASN A 210 3.37 9.03 27.15
C ASN A 210 4.62 8.42 26.47
N LYS A 211 4.93 8.86 25.24
CA LYS A 211 6.06 8.37 24.43
C LYS A 211 6.00 6.85 24.13
N ARG A 212 4.79 6.28 24.15
CA ARG A 212 4.51 4.88 23.80
C ARG A 212 3.33 4.76 22.84
N SER A 213 3.21 3.60 22.23
CA SER A 213 2.06 3.24 21.38
C SER A 213 1.59 1.82 21.66
N TRP A 214 0.31 1.56 21.38
CA TRP A 214 -0.36 0.28 21.57
C TRP A 214 -1.31 0.01 20.40
N VAL A 215 -1.39 -1.25 20.00
CA VAL A 215 -2.26 -1.71 18.91
C VAL A 215 -3.40 -2.52 19.51
N TYR A 216 -4.64 -2.20 19.14
CA TYR A 216 -5.86 -2.86 19.60
C TYR A 216 -6.69 -3.34 18.41
N HIS A 217 -7.31 -4.50 18.56
CA HIS A 217 -8.25 -5.07 17.61
C HIS A 217 -9.63 -5.06 18.27
N LEU A 218 -10.62 -4.52 17.59
CA LEU A 218 -11.98 -4.35 18.09
C LEU A 218 -12.98 -5.01 17.14
N ASP A 219 -14.13 -5.43 17.65
CA ASP A 219 -15.33 -5.61 16.82
C ASP A 219 -15.91 -4.26 16.39
N GLN A 220 -16.92 -4.29 15.52
CA GLN A 220 -17.54 -3.10 14.91
C GLN A 220 -18.03 -2.07 15.95
N ASP A 221 -18.60 -2.53 17.06
CA ASP A 221 -19.18 -1.69 18.11
C ASP A 221 -18.21 -1.37 19.26
N GLY A 222 -17.01 -1.94 19.26
CA GLY A 222 -16.09 -1.87 20.38
C GLY A 222 -16.63 -2.51 21.66
N ASN A 223 -17.43 -3.57 21.55
CA ASN A 223 -17.88 -4.37 22.68
C ASN A 223 -16.86 -5.45 23.03
N ARG A 224 -16.16 -5.98 22.02
CA ARG A 224 -15.04 -6.91 22.17
C ARG A 224 -13.77 -6.20 21.71
N MET A 225 -12.77 -6.19 22.58
CA MET A 225 -11.46 -5.60 22.29
C MET A 225 -10.35 -6.54 22.75
N ALA A 226 -9.28 -6.63 21.97
CA ALA A 226 -8.05 -7.30 22.35
C ALA A 226 -6.86 -6.38 22.07
N GLN A 227 -5.99 -6.21 23.06
CA GLN A 227 -4.69 -5.64 22.79
C GLN A 227 -3.86 -6.64 21.99
N ASN A 228 -3.11 -6.15 21.01
CA ASN A 228 -2.04 -6.87 20.35
C ASN A 228 -0.73 -6.59 21.10
N PRO A 229 -0.31 -7.44 22.07
CA PRO A 229 0.86 -7.17 22.89
C PRO A 229 2.17 -7.26 22.10
N THR A 230 2.19 -8.01 20.99
CA THR A 230 3.38 -8.17 20.14
C THR A 230 3.71 -6.87 19.41
N ALA A 231 2.69 -6.18 18.91
CA ALA A 231 2.81 -4.90 18.20
C ALA A 231 2.80 -3.67 19.14
N SER A 232 2.57 -3.87 20.43
CA SER A 232 2.44 -2.79 21.40
C SER A 232 3.74 -2.53 22.15
N GLY A 233 3.85 -1.32 22.70
CA GLY A 233 4.92 -0.96 23.64
C GLY A 233 6.16 -0.37 22.97
N SER A 234 6.05 0.14 21.74
CA SER A 234 7.09 1.00 21.18
C SER A 234 7.39 2.16 22.13
N ARG A 235 8.63 2.64 22.12
CA ARG A 235 9.15 3.67 23.05
C ARG A 235 9.58 4.91 22.27
N GLY A 236 10.14 5.90 22.96
CA GLY A 236 10.72 7.09 22.30
C GLY A 236 9.72 7.99 21.58
N GLY A 237 8.41 7.72 21.68
CA GLY A 237 7.40 8.40 20.86
C GLY A 237 7.17 7.76 19.50
N LEU A 238 7.78 6.60 19.22
CA LEU A 238 7.54 5.82 18.01
C LEU A 238 6.10 5.33 17.98
N VAL A 239 5.37 5.76 16.95
CA VAL A 239 4.00 5.35 16.68
C VAL A 239 3.99 4.59 15.36
N PRO A 240 3.55 3.33 15.32
CA PRO A 240 3.44 2.61 14.08
C PRO A 240 2.32 3.18 13.20
N ALA A 241 2.40 2.91 11.90
CA ALA A 241 1.31 3.11 10.96
C ALA A 241 1.01 1.82 10.18
N PHE A 242 -0.09 1.83 9.43
CA PHE A 242 -0.48 0.68 8.61
C PHE A 242 0.22 0.68 7.26
N ILE A 243 0.75 -0.47 6.86
CA ILE A 243 1.24 -0.68 5.50
C ILE A 243 0.04 -0.75 4.57
N LEU A 244 0.06 0.04 3.50
CA LEU A 244 -0.92 -0.01 2.43
C LEU A 244 -0.79 -1.35 1.68
N GLU A 245 -1.91 -2.02 1.39
CA GLU A 245 -1.89 -3.36 0.79
C GLU A 245 -1.16 -3.40 -0.56
N GLU A 246 -1.20 -2.29 -1.32
CA GLU A 246 -0.45 -2.11 -2.58
C GLU A 246 1.07 -2.21 -2.42
N ASN A 247 1.59 -2.02 -1.20
CA ASN A 247 3.02 -2.06 -0.88
C ASN A 247 3.47 -3.39 -0.28
N LYS A 248 2.64 -4.44 -0.33
CA LYS A 248 2.99 -5.77 0.21
C LYS A 248 3.63 -6.66 -0.88
N PRO A 249 4.95 -6.89 -0.85
CA PRO A 249 5.59 -7.75 -1.84
C PRO A 249 5.10 -9.21 -1.70
N PRO A 250 4.91 -9.95 -2.81
CA PRO A 250 4.48 -11.35 -2.75
C PRO A 250 5.54 -12.21 -2.07
N ILE A 251 5.11 -13.22 -1.32
CA ILE A 251 6.01 -14.19 -0.69
C ILE A 251 5.79 -15.57 -1.31
N GLU A 252 6.88 -16.16 -1.78
CA GLU A 252 6.87 -17.50 -2.37
C GLU A 252 6.66 -18.57 -1.28
N PRO A 253 5.94 -19.67 -1.56
CA PRO A 253 5.69 -20.72 -0.55
C PRO A 253 6.95 -21.36 0.03
N SER A 254 8.07 -21.32 -0.70
CA SER A 254 9.37 -21.84 -0.25
C SER A 254 10.12 -20.89 0.69
N VAL A 255 9.63 -19.68 0.94
CA VAL A 255 10.28 -18.69 1.80
C VAL A 255 9.79 -18.84 3.24
N ILE A 256 10.72 -19.12 4.14
CA ILE A 256 10.46 -19.10 5.59
C ILE A 256 10.48 -17.66 6.09
N PHE A 257 11.51 -16.91 5.68
CA PHE A 257 11.71 -15.53 6.11
C PHE A 257 12.52 -14.74 5.10
N ARG A 258 12.18 -13.46 4.95
CA ARG A 258 12.82 -12.54 4.02
C ARG A 258 13.04 -11.19 4.69
N SER A 259 14.24 -10.65 4.53
CA SER A 259 14.60 -9.30 4.93
C SER A 259 14.98 -8.51 3.68
N ILE A 260 14.37 -7.34 3.50
CA ILE A 260 14.68 -6.42 2.39
C ILE A 260 15.10 -5.10 3.01
N VAL A 261 16.35 -4.69 2.78
CA VAL A 261 16.90 -3.42 3.23
C VAL A 261 16.96 -2.49 2.04
N SER A 262 16.36 -1.31 2.15
CA SER A 262 16.27 -0.29 1.09
C SER A 262 16.38 1.12 1.66
N GLY A 263 16.61 2.12 0.83
CA GLY A 263 16.62 3.52 1.25
C GLY A 263 17.97 4.04 1.73
N ASP A 264 19.07 3.43 1.29
CA ASP A 264 20.38 4.07 1.37
C ASP A 264 20.55 5.11 0.25
N PHE A 265 21.49 6.05 0.43
CA PHE A 265 21.79 7.10 -0.56
C PHE A 265 22.24 6.55 -1.92
N THR A 266 22.62 5.27 -1.99
CA THR A 266 23.06 4.64 -3.24
C THR A 266 21.89 4.04 -4.05
N GLY A 267 20.67 4.05 -3.49
CA GLY A 267 19.51 3.40 -4.08
C GLY A 267 19.64 1.87 -4.14
N LYS A 268 20.53 1.30 -3.31
CA LYS A 268 20.77 -0.13 -3.24
C LYS A 268 19.72 -0.78 -2.35
N VAL A 269 19.17 -1.87 -2.84
CA VAL A 269 18.25 -2.76 -2.14
C VAL A 269 18.94 -4.11 -1.97
N THR A 270 19.06 -4.55 -0.73
CA THR A 270 19.62 -5.88 -0.41
C THR A 270 18.50 -6.75 0.12
N GLN A 271 18.26 -7.87 -0.55
CA GLN A 271 17.30 -8.87 -0.12
C GLN A 271 18.04 -10.12 0.35
N ILE A 272 17.69 -10.59 1.54
CA ILE A 272 18.22 -11.82 2.16
C ILE A 272 17.03 -12.72 2.50
N THR A 273 17.05 -13.94 1.98
CA THR A 273 15.92 -14.87 2.04
C THR A 273 16.38 -16.21 2.59
N LEU A 274 15.70 -16.70 3.62
CA LEU A 274 15.79 -18.07 4.12
C LEU A 274 14.68 -18.92 3.49
N THR A 275 15.07 -19.97 2.79
CA THR A 275 14.17 -20.92 2.14
C THR A 275 13.99 -22.21 2.94
N THR A 276 12.96 -22.99 2.60
CA THR A 276 12.61 -24.27 3.24
C THR A 276 13.67 -25.37 3.09
N ASP A 277 14.54 -25.29 2.07
CA ASP A 277 15.70 -26.18 1.91
C ASP A 277 16.93 -25.74 2.74
N GLY A 278 16.78 -24.70 3.57
CA GLY A 278 17.82 -24.18 4.44
C GLY A 278 18.82 -23.24 3.79
N ALA A 279 18.67 -22.90 2.51
CA ALA A 279 19.53 -21.91 1.88
C ALA A 279 19.20 -20.50 2.39
N ILE A 280 20.24 -19.75 2.78
CA ILE A 280 20.19 -18.30 2.88
C ILE A 280 20.73 -17.76 1.56
N THR A 281 19.88 -17.04 0.84
CA THR A 281 20.23 -16.42 -0.44
C THR A 281 20.26 -14.90 -0.31
N GLN A 282 21.16 -14.27 -1.06
CA GLN A 282 21.26 -12.82 -1.17
C GLN A 282 21.09 -12.38 -2.62
N SER A 283 20.30 -11.33 -2.83
CA SER A 283 20.21 -10.60 -4.11
C SER A 283 20.30 -9.10 -3.89
N ILE A 284 20.90 -8.40 -4.84
CA ILE A 284 21.11 -6.95 -4.80
C ILE A 284 20.39 -6.34 -6.00
N MET A 285 19.62 -5.29 -5.75
CA MET A 285 19.02 -4.43 -6.77
C MET A 285 19.55 -2.99 -6.58
N ALA A 286 19.91 -2.32 -7.66
CA ALA A 286 20.32 -0.92 -7.72
C ALA A 286 19.92 -0.35 -9.10
N PRO A 287 19.99 0.98 -9.35
CA PRO A 287 19.46 1.61 -10.57
C PRO A 287 19.85 0.93 -11.90
N ASN A 288 21.00 0.26 -11.96
CA ASN A 288 21.47 -0.50 -13.13
C ASN A 288 21.90 -1.95 -12.82
N ILE A 289 21.57 -2.47 -11.64
CA ILE A 289 22.01 -3.79 -11.19
C ILE A 289 20.80 -4.57 -10.69
N ARG A 290 20.62 -5.79 -11.20
CA ARG A 290 19.70 -6.77 -10.62
C ARG A 290 20.43 -8.11 -10.58
N SER A 291 20.99 -8.45 -9.42
CA SER A 291 21.69 -9.72 -9.27
C SER A 291 20.69 -10.86 -9.19
N ARG A 292 21.09 -12.05 -9.67
CA ARG A 292 20.40 -13.29 -9.32
C ARG A 292 20.61 -13.58 -7.83
N PRO A 293 19.68 -14.30 -7.17
CA PRO A 293 19.90 -14.81 -5.82
C PRO A 293 21.12 -15.74 -5.79
N VAL A 294 22.05 -15.50 -4.88
CA VAL A 294 23.23 -16.33 -4.64
C VAL A 294 23.13 -16.94 -3.25
N VAL A 295 23.37 -18.25 -3.12
CA VAL A 295 23.43 -18.92 -1.81
C VAL A 295 24.67 -18.45 -1.07
N ILE A 296 24.48 -17.77 0.06
CA ILE A 296 25.58 -17.26 0.90
C ILE A 296 25.84 -18.16 2.10
N LYS A 297 24.86 -18.98 2.51
CA LYS A 297 24.97 -19.91 3.64
C LYS A 297 23.91 -21.01 3.51
N ARG A 298 24.16 -22.18 4.09
CA ARG A 298 23.15 -23.21 4.32
C ARG A 298 23.02 -23.50 5.80
N LEU A 299 21.79 -23.48 6.31
CA LEU A 299 21.46 -23.81 7.69
C LEU A 299 21.13 -25.30 7.83
N SER A 300 21.42 -25.87 9.00
CA SER A 300 20.91 -27.19 9.36
C SER A 300 19.42 -27.14 9.66
N GLN A 301 18.73 -28.28 9.60
CA GLN A 301 17.31 -28.36 9.95
C GLN A 301 17.05 -27.87 11.39
N GLN A 302 17.94 -28.21 12.34
CA GLN A 302 17.85 -27.73 13.71
C GLN A 302 17.91 -26.19 13.81
N GLN A 303 18.76 -25.53 13.01
CA GLN A 303 18.84 -24.06 12.99
C GLN A 303 17.57 -23.43 12.40
N ILE A 304 17.00 -24.05 11.38
CA ILE A 304 15.73 -23.62 10.77
C ILE A 304 14.60 -23.71 11.81
N GLU A 305 14.48 -24.87 12.48
CA GLU A 305 13.47 -25.11 13.51
C GLU A 305 13.61 -24.13 14.67
N GLN A 306 14.83 -23.88 15.15
CA GLN A 306 15.11 -22.90 16.20
C GLN A 306 14.65 -21.49 15.79
N PHE A 307 14.90 -21.09 14.55
CA PHE A 307 14.45 -19.79 14.08
C PHE A 307 12.92 -19.70 13.94
N GLN A 308 12.28 -20.74 13.40
CA GLN A 308 10.82 -20.83 13.34
C GLN A 308 10.19 -20.79 14.75
N GLN A 309 10.81 -21.43 15.74
CA GLN A 309 10.41 -21.34 17.14
C GLN A 309 10.51 -19.91 17.67
N VAL A 310 11.56 -19.14 17.30
CA VAL A 310 11.63 -17.71 17.63
C VAL A 310 10.45 -16.95 17.02
N LEU A 311 10.15 -17.15 15.74
CA LEU A 311 9.02 -16.48 15.07
C LEU A 311 7.68 -16.79 15.77
N GLN A 312 7.47 -18.05 16.16
CA GLN A 312 6.27 -18.46 16.90
C GLN A 312 6.23 -17.90 18.33
N ALA A 313 7.33 -18.02 19.08
CA ALA A 313 7.43 -17.55 20.47
C ALA A 313 7.25 -16.03 20.56
N GLN A 314 7.81 -15.28 19.61
CA GLN A 314 7.61 -13.84 19.50
C GLN A 314 6.29 -13.45 18.80
N ARG A 315 5.52 -14.44 18.33
CA ARG A 315 4.22 -14.27 17.66
C ARG A 315 4.28 -13.30 16.49
N PHE A 316 5.30 -13.45 15.64
CA PHE A 316 5.60 -12.52 14.53
C PHE A 316 4.41 -12.26 13.59
N LEU A 317 3.46 -13.19 13.47
CA LEU A 317 2.21 -13.00 12.73
C LEU A 317 1.39 -11.79 13.21
N ASN A 318 1.48 -11.44 14.49
CA ASN A 318 0.77 -10.29 15.06
C ASN A 318 1.36 -8.93 14.62
N LEU A 319 2.50 -8.90 13.93
CA LEU A 319 3.09 -7.66 13.39
C LEU A 319 2.62 -7.36 11.95
N ASN A 320 1.81 -8.24 11.36
CA ASN A 320 1.40 -8.13 9.97
C ASN A 320 0.73 -6.77 9.67
N GLY A 321 1.24 -6.10 8.63
CA GLY A 321 0.68 -4.86 8.11
C GLY A 321 1.05 -3.62 8.91
N LEU A 322 2.05 -3.69 9.81
CA LEU A 322 2.51 -2.54 10.60
C LEU A 322 3.90 -2.09 10.15
N ASN A 323 4.07 -0.78 10.00
CA ASN A 323 5.38 -0.15 9.83
C ASN A 323 5.71 0.73 11.04
N TYR A 324 7.00 0.84 11.34
CA TYR A 324 7.55 1.62 12.45
C TYR A 324 8.55 2.61 11.87
N LEU A 325 8.02 3.56 11.13
CA LEU A 325 8.78 4.60 10.44
C LEU A 325 8.53 5.94 11.12
N THR A 326 9.53 6.81 11.10
CA THR A 326 9.43 8.19 11.60
C THR A 326 9.51 9.15 10.43
N GLU A 327 8.57 10.11 10.35
CA GLU A 327 8.50 11.11 9.26
C GLU A 327 9.82 11.86 9.05
N ALA A 328 10.58 12.10 10.12
CA ALA A 328 11.80 12.90 10.10
C ALA A 328 13.01 12.25 9.37
N VAL A 329 12.87 11.04 8.81
CA VAL A 329 14.05 10.18 8.57
C VAL A 329 14.03 9.40 7.24
N LEU A 330 12.95 9.48 6.45
CA LEU A 330 12.73 8.62 5.27
C LEU A 330 13.75 8.78 4.11
N ALA A 331 14.68 9.75 4.18
CA ALA A 331 15.72 9.97 3.17
C ALA A 331 17.13 9.51 3.57
N ASP A 332 17.42 9.38 4.88
CA ASP A 332 18.82 9.27 5.36
C ASP A 332 19.16 7.91 6.00
N TYR A 333 18.16 7.07 6.28
CA TYR A 333 18.38 5.81 6.99
C TYR A 333 17.70 4.64 6.28
N PRO A 334 18.36 3.47 6.27
CA PRO A 334 17.80 2.28 5.68
C PRO A 334 16.50 1.87 6.38
N THR A 335 15.51 1.55 5.56
CA THR A 335 14.28 0.89 5.96
C THR A 335 14.43 -0.60 5.72
N THR A 336 14.14 -1.39 6.74
CA THR A 336 14.15 -2.85 6.69
C THR A 336 12.71 -3.36 6.68
N THR A 337 12.36 -4.12 5.65
CA THR A 337 11.12 -4.89 5.55
C THR A 337 11.39 -6.34 5.95
N LEU A 338 10.65 -6.84 6.95
CA LEU A 338 10.69 -8.22 7.39
C LEU A 338 9.41 -8.94 6.97
N GLN A 339 9.55 -10.13 6.41
CA GLN A 339 8.43 -10.90 5.93
C GLN A 339 8.57 -12.39 6.20
N SER A 340 7.44 -13.02 6.53
CA SER A 340 7.26 -14.48 6.61
C SER A 340 5.87 -14.84 6.10
N ALA A 341 5.55 -16.12 5.99
CA ALA A 341 4.22 -16.56 5.59
C ALA A 341 3.13 -15.88 6.45
N GLY A 342 2.30 -15.04 5.84
CA GLY A 342 1.20 -14.33 6.50
C GLY A 342 1.59 -13.09 7.32
N SER A 343 2.85 -12.67 7.36
CA SER A 343 3.27 -11.47 8.09
C SER A 343 4.28 -10.62 7.34
N LEU A 344 4.04 -9.31 7.32
CA LEU A 344 4.91 -8.27 6.79
C LEU A 344 4.99 -7.13 7.82
N THR A 345 6.19 -6.68 8.17
CA THR A 345 6.39 -5.48 8.98
C THR A 345 7.62 -4.70 8.51
N GLN A 346 7.64 -3.40 8.75
CA GLN A 346 8.73 -2.53 8.33
C GLN A 346 9.23 -1.68 9.49
N TYR A 347 10.51 -1.34 9.49
CA TYR A 347 11.08 -0.40 10.45
C TYR A 347 12.25 0.35 9.84
N VAL A 348 12.54 1.52 10.39
CA VAL A 348 13.80 2.23 10.12
C VAL A 348 14.86 1.79 11.14
N ASP A 349 16.07 1.49 10.68
CA ASP A 349 17.11 0.88 11.53
C ASP A 349 17.47 1.74 12.76
N LEU A 350 17.35 3.07 12.66
CA LEU A 350 17.56 4.01 13.77
C LEU A 350 16.65 3.73 14.98
N GLU A 351 15.45 3.23 14.74
CA GLU A 351 14.43 3.03 15.78
C GLU A 351 14.49 1.65 16.43
N THR A 352 15.49 0.82 16.09
CA THR A 352 15.57 -0.60 16.54
C THR A 352 15.42 -0.74 18.07
N THR A 353 15.96 0.18 18.87
CA THR A 353 15.87 0.13 20.34
C THR A 353 14.50 0.56 20.89
N HIS A 354 13.72 1.28 20.09
CA HIS A 354 12.38 1.76 20.42
C HIS A 354 11.25 0.84 19.90
N LEU A 355 11.55 -0.13 19.05
CA LEU A 355 10.58 -1.13 18.57
C LEU A 355 10.00 -1.98 19.72
N PRO A 356 8.83 -2.60 19.54
CA PRO A 356 8.32 -3.60 20.46
C PRO A 356 9.33 -4.72 20.73
N LYS A 357 9.38 -5.23 21.96
CA LYS A 357 10.39 -6.23 22.38
C LYS A 357 10.41 -7.47 21.48
N ALA A 358 9.24 -7.94 21.05
CA ALA A 358 9.13 -9.09 20.16
C ALA A 358 9.85 -8.86 18.82
N MET A 359 9.74 -7.65 18.26
CA MET A 359 10.41 -7.27 17.03
C MET A 359 11.93 -7.24 17.20
N GLN A 360 12.42 -6.68 18.31
CA GLN A 360 13.85 -6.68 18.64
C GLN A 360 14.42 -8.11 18.73
N GLN A 361 13.66 -9.04 19.33
CA GLN A 361 14.08 -10.45 19.45
C GLN A 361 14.12 -11.16 18.08
N VAL A 362 13.16 -10.89 17.19
CA VAL A 362 13.17 -11.44 15.82
C VAL A 362 14.34 -10.88 15.02
N ILE A 363 14.58 -9.57 15.07
CA ILE A 363 15.73 -8.92 14.41
C ILE A 363 17.04 -9.54 14.92
N GLN A 364 17.21 -9.64 16.24
CA GLN A 364 18.41 -10.22 16.83
C GLN A 364 18.64 -11.68 16.41
N ALA A 365 17.59 -12.50 16.38
CA ALA A 365 17.68 -13.88 15.94
C ALA A 365 18.04 -13.99 14.46
N TRP A 366 17.45 -13.13 13.62
CA TRP A 366 17.73 -13.06 12.19
C TRP A 366 19.19 -12.66 11.91
N THR A 367 19.69 -11.61 12.56
CA THR A 367 21.08 -11.15 12.41
C THR A 367 22.11 -12.20 12.80
N LYS A 368 21.80 -13.07 13.78
CA LYS A 368 22.69 -14.20 14.15
C LYS A 368 22.81 -15.27 13.07
N LEU A 369 21.80 -15.42 12.21
CA LEU A 369 21.82 -16.38 11.10
C LEU A 369 22.55 -15.80 9.89
N ASP A 370 22.28 -14.53 9.60
CA ASP A 370 22.82 -13.74 8.48
C ASP A 370 24.20 -13.14 8.79
N THR A 371 25.19 -13.97 9.12
CA THR A 371 26.56 -13.49 9.43
C THR A 371 27.33 -13.00 8.20
N SER A 372 26.75 -12.09 7.41
CA SER A 372 27.43 -11.19 6.49
C SER A 372 27.96 -9.92 7.19
N LYS A 373 27.76 -9.78 8.51
CA LYS A 373 28.20 -8.65 9.36
C LYS A 373 29.22 -9.03 10.47
N ASN A 374 30.02 -10.08 10.30
CA ASN A 374 31.22 -10.30 11.12
C ASN A 374 32.47 -10.16 10.27
#